data_AF-K1RWU3-F1
#
_entry.id   AF-K1RWU3-F1
#
_cell.length_a   1.000
_cell.length_b   1.000
_cell.length_c   1.000
_cell.angle_alpha   90.00
_cell.angle_beta   90.00
_cell.angle_gamma   90.00
#
_symmetry.space_group_name_H-M   'P 1'
#
loop_
_entity.id
_entity.type
_entity.pdbx_description
1 polymer ?
#
loop_
_entity_poly.entity_id
_entity_poly.type
_entity_poly.pdbx_seq_one_letter_code
_entity_poly.pdbx_strand_id
1 'polypeptide(L)' 'MPQTPGVYLMHDAHDDVIYVGKAVNLKRRVSSYFRKSTKRTTKIESMVSKIRRFEYILTDSELEALIL' A
#
# COMPACT_ATOMS: atom_id res chain seq x y z
N MET A 1 3.75 -11.46 -1.12
CA MET A 1 3.90 -10.24 -1.94
C MET A 1 5.23 -10.24 -2.68
N PRO A 2 5.24 -9.74 -3.92
CA PRO A 2 6.42 -9.67 -4.77
C PRO A 2 7.41 -8.59 -4.32
N GLN A 3 8.68 -8.78 -4.66
CA GLN A 3 9.77 -7.83 -4.37
C GLN A 3 10.07 -6.94 -5.59
N THR A 4 9.02 -6.52 -6.28
CA THR A 4 9.08 -5.76 -7.53
C THR A 4 8.43 -4.38 -7.35
N PRO A 5 8.64 -3.47 -8.30
CA PRO A 5 7.89 -2.23 -8.39
C PRO A 5 6.39 -2.45 -8.61
N GLY A 6 5.60 -1.47 -8.19
CA GLY A 6 4.17 -1.44 -8.48
C GLY A 6 3.39 -0.43 -7.64
N VAL A 7 2.08 -0.43 -7.87
CA VAL A 7 1.07 0.33 -7.12
C VAL A 7 0.35 -0.63 -6.17
N TYR A 8 0.04 -0.18 -4.95
CA TYR A 8 -0.79 -0.90 -4.00
C TYR A 8 -2.00 -0.06 -3.60
N LEU A 9 -3.13 -0.72 -3.44
CA LEU A 9 -4.41 -0.15 -3.04
C LEU A 9 -4.84 -0.81 -1.74
N MET A 10 -5.31 -0.02 -0.79
CA MET A 10 -5.85 -0.49 0.48
C MET A 10 -7.34 -0.24 0.52
N HIS A 11 -8.10 -1.26 0.86
CA HIS A 11 -9.55 -1.21 0.93
C HIS A 11 -10.02 -1.34 2.37
N ASP A 12 -11.12 -0.68 2.69
CA ASP A 12 -11.80 -0.87 3.96
C ASP A 12 -12.80 -2.06 3.93
N ALA A 13 -13.70 -2.12 4.91
CA ALA A 13 -14.69 -3.19 5.03
C ALA A 13 -15.81 -3.16 3.99
N HIS A 14 -15.99 -2.03 3.31
CA HIS A 14 -17.02 -1.80 2.31
C HIS A 14 -16.46 -1.97 0.89
N ASP A 15 -15.19 -2.37 0.79
CA ASP A 15 -14.41 -2.48 -0.43
C ASP A 15 -13.99 -1.13 -1.05
N ASP A 16 -14.18 -0.02 -0.33
CA ASP A 16 -13.79 1.31 -0.79
C ASP A 16 -12.27 1.49 -0.71
N VAL A 17 -11.67 2.05 -1.77
CA VAL A 17 -10.24 2.40 -1.79
C VAL A 17 -10.00 3.59 -0.85
N ILE A 18 -9.29 3.34 0.25
CA ILE A 18 -8.98 4.37 1.26
C ILE A 18 -7.54 4.89 1.17
N TYR A 19 -6.68 4.19 0.42
CA TYR A 19 -5.29 4.60 0.22
C TYR A 19 -4.69 3.96 -1.03
N VAL A 20 -3.97 4.76 -1.82
CA VAL A 20 -3.15 4.30 -2.95
C VAL A 20 -1.72 4.74 -2.72
N GLY A 21 -0.76 3.87 -3.00
CA GLY A 21 0.64 4.23 -2.98
C GLY A 21 1.47 3.44 -3.98
N LYS A 22 2.63 3.98 -4.34
CA LYS A 22 3.63 3.31 -5.17
C LYS A 22 4.79 2.79 -4.34
N ALA A 23 5.45 1.76 -4.84
CA ALA A 23 6.65 1.21 -4.22
C ALA A 23 7.59 0.62 -5.26
N VAL A 24 8.90 0.84 -5.11
CA VAL A 24 9.94 0.08 -5.82
C VAL A 24 10.02 -1.38 -5.35
N ASN A 25 9.51 -1.67 -4.16
CA ASN A 25 9.42 -3.01 -3.60
C ASN A 25 8.12 -3.14 -2.80
N LEU A 26 7.12 -3.73 -3.45
CA LEU A 26 5.78 -3.90 -2.90
C LEU A 26 5.79 -4.64 -1.55
N LYS A 27 6.52 -5.77 -1.45
CA LYS A 27 6.63 -6.55 -0.20
C LYS A 27 7.14 -5.69 0.96
N ARG A 28 8.23 -4.95 0.78
CA ARG A 28 8.82 -4.11 1.84
C ARG A 28 7.86 -2.99 2.22
N ARG A 29 7.23 -2.33 1.25
CA ARG A 29 6.37 -1.18 1.51
C ARG A 29 5.09 -1.58 2.22
N VAL A 30 4.34 -2.55 1.70
CA VAL A 30 3.09 -2.99 2.32
C VAL A 30 3.35 -3.60 3.71
N SER A 31 4.40 -4.41 3.87
CA SER A 31 4.74 -4.99 5.18
C SER A 31 5.05 -3.91 6.24
N SER A 32 5.53 -2.73 5.84
CA SER A 32 5.89 -1.67 6.79
C SER A 32 4.70 -1.10 7.57
N TYR A 33 3.50 -1.13 6.98
CA TYR A 33 2.27 -0.66 7.61
C TYR A 33 1.84 -1.52 8.81
N PHE A 34 2.19 -2.81 8.80
CA PHE A 34 1.76 -3.79 9.80
C PHE A 34 2.85 -4.14 10.83
N ARG A 35 4.06 -3.61 10.67
CA ARG A 35 5.15 -3.79 11.64
C ARG A 35 4.99 -2.83 12.82
N LYS A 36 5.02 -3.37 14.05
CA LYS A 36 4.90 -2.59 15.30
C LYS A 36 6.04 -1.59 15.52
N SER A 37 7.23 -1.85 14.99
CA SER A 37 8.40 -0.99 15.16
C SER A 37 8.46 0.21 14.21
N THR A 38 7.53 0.31 13.25
CA THR A 38 7.50 1.43 12.32
C THR A 38 6.85 2.64 13.00
N LYS A 39 7.61 3.71 13.24
CA LYS A 39 7.04 5.02 13.61
C LYS A 39 6.12 5.49 12.48
N ARG A 40 4.83 5.62 12.79
CA ARG A 40 3.79 6.08 11.86
C ARG A 40 3.17 7.36 12.41
N THR A 41 2.69 8.21 11.53
CA THR A 41 1.87 9.35 11.94
C THR A 41 0.49 8.85 12.37
N THR A 42 -0.21 9.60 13.24
CA THR A 42 -1.57 9.25 13.69
C THR A 42 -2.53 9.02 12.52
N LYS A 43 -2.37 9.77 11.42
CA LYS A 43 -3.15 9.58 10.18
C LYS A 43 -2.92 8.19 9.58
N ILE A 44 -1.68 7.75 9.48
CA ILE A 44 -1.34 6.43 8.93
C ILE A 44 -1.85 5.33 9.85
N GLU A 45 -1.75 5.50 11.18
CA GLU A 45 -2.26 4.50 12.13
C GLU A 45 -3.78 4.35 12.05
N SER A 46 -4.51 5.48 11.95
CA SER A 46 -5.96 5.48 11.75
C SER A 46 -6.37 4.86 10.41
N MET A 47 -5.59 5.05 9.36
CA MET A 47 -5.82 4.39 8.07
C MET A 47 -5.59 2.88 8.18
N VAL A 48 -4.48 2.46 8.81
CA VAL A 48 -4.13 1.03 8.97
C VAL A 48 -5.20 0.26 9.73
N SER A 49 -5.84 0.86 10.74
CA SER A 49 -6.91 0.20 11.48
C SER A 49 -8.19 -0.06 10.67
N LYS A 50 -8.36 0.62 9.53
CA LYS A 50 -9.50 0.47 8.63
C LYS A 50 -9.27 -0.57 7.52
N ILE A 51 -8.02 -0.94 7.24
CA ILE A 51 -7.68 -1.86 6.14
C ILE A 51 -8.30 -3.24 6.39
N ARG A 52 -9.03 -3.77 5.41
CA ARG A 52 -9.54 -5.15 5.39
C ARG A 52 -8.94 -6.02 4.30
N ARG A 53 -8.64 -5.43 3.15
CA ARG A 53 -7.83 -6.08 2.12
C ARG A 53 -6.92 -5.07 1.44
N PHE A 54 -5.98 -5.59 0.68
CA PHE A 54 -5.18 -4.81 -0.24
C PHE A 54 -5.02 -5.57 -1.55
N GLU A 55 -4.77 -4.83 -2.61
CA GLU A 55 -4.40 -5.36 -3.92
C GLU A 55 -3.20 -4.58 -4.46
N TYR A 56 -2.61 -5.08 -5.53
CA TYR A 56 -1.48 -4.42 -6.18
C TYR A 56 -1.46 -4.66 -7.67
N ILE A 57 -0.89 -3.70 -8.38
CA ILE A 57 -0.64 -3.75 -9.81
C ILE A 57 0.87 -3.72 -9.99
N LEU A 58 1.42 -4.72 -10.69
CA LEU A 58 2.83 -4.73 -11.06
C LEU A 58 3.06 -3.66 -12.13
N THR A 59 4.15 -2.93 -12.01
CA THR A 59 4.57 -1.97 -13.04
C THR A 59 6.01 -2.24 -13.41
N ASP A 60 6.36 -2.02 -14.68
CA ASP A 60 7.74 -2.20 -15.14
C ASP A 60 8.61 -1.01 -14.73
N SER A 61 7.98 0.15 -14.43
CA SER A 61 8.66 1.32 -13.85
C SER A 61 7.74 2.16 -12.94
N GLU A 62 8.33 3.07 -12.15
CA GLU A 62 7.56 4.08 -11.38
C GLU A 62 6.74 5.02 -12.28
N LEU A 63 7.11 5.16 -13.56
CA LEU A 63 6.48 6.11 -14.49
C LEU A 63 5.08 5.64 -14.92
N GLU A 64 4.90 4.33 -15.09
CA GLU A 64 3.59 3.73 -15.43
C GLU A 64 2.59 3.83 -14.27
N ALA A 65 3.08 3.92 -13.03
CA ALA A 65 2.26 4.11 -11.84
C ALA A 65 1.62 5.51 -11.72
N LEU A 66 2.01 6.48 -12.56
CA LEU A 66 1.48 7.86 -12.54
C LEU A 66 0.24 8.03 -13.45
N ILE A 67 0.07 7.14 -14.43
CA ILE A 67 -0.94 7.29 -15.49
C ILE A 67 -2.27 6.58 -15.15
N LEU A 68 -2.26 5.73 -14.11
CA LEU A 68 -3.43 4.97 -13.64
C LEU A 68 -4.24 5.70 -12.57
#